data_AF-A0A0F9BMH2-F1
#
_entry.id   AF-A0A0F9BMH2-F1
#
_cell.length_a   1.000
_cell.length_b   1.000
_cell.length_c   1.000
_cell.angle_alpha   90.00
_cell.angle_beta   90.00
_cell.angle_gamma   90.00
#
_symmetry.space_group_name_H-M   'P 1'
#
loop_
_entity.id
_entity.type
_entity.pdbx_description
1 polymer ?
#
loop_
_entity_poly.entity_id
_entity_poly.type
_entity_poly.pdbx_seq_one_letter_code
_entity_poly.pdbx_strand_id
1 'polypeptide(L)'
;MGFAYALVAVQVLGVSVIINAFAPELEGGAGSRLLAANLSIFSSPTAVRGVVFGRSGIAGQILFHKNIKNTGDTPDEILLILGLAGYPATSLEKFWLNGELVFDGDSTTGPGAITTGKFSGDLWVWFRTGEEISGAFNGIAALSTEWNAKARILRGIPSIGIRLKVTDKTDGKLQPLAQIKGAKLYDPRLDSTVPGGSGAHRFADPATWAWSENPKLAELLYLRGADVASTRIFGMGKAAAAIDLENFASEANICEEQINVVGGGTIDRYTCNGILIPGSNHKTNLQRLMSASAGTMDASGGVYRTFAGAWRASSMTLTETDIDGAPT
;
A
#
# COMPACT_ATOMS: atom_id res chain seq x y z
N MET A 1 -73.26 -1.72 18.37
CA MET A 1 -72.68 -2.76 17.49
C MET A 1 -72.19 -2.06 16.24
N GLY A 2 -70.93 -2.01 15.84
CA GLY A 2 -69.68 -2.46 16.42
C GLY A 2 -68.55 -1.65 15.75
N PHE A 3 -67.51 -1.33 16.52
CA PHE A 3 -66.31 -0.67 16.00
C PHE A 3 -65.55 -1.63 15.08
N ALA A 4 -65.39 -1.27 13.82
CA ALA A 4 -64.56 -2.02 12.88
C ALA A 4 -63.11 -1.55 13.03
N TYR A 5 -62.30 -2.35 13.73
CA TYR A 5 -60.85 -2.22 13.74
C TYR A 5 -60.31 -2.66 12.38
N ALA A 6 -59.73 -1.73 11.62
CA ALA A 6 -58.94 -2.07 10.44
C ALA A 6 -57.57 -2.58 10.90
N LEU A 7 -57.36 -3.89 10.77
CA LEU A 7 -56.11 -4.58 11.04
C LEU A 7 -55.16 -4.27 9.88
N VAL A 8 -54.28 -3.28 10.04
CA VAL A 8 -53.19 -3.03 9.08
C VAL A 8 -52.17 -4.14 9.27
N ALA A 9 -52.24 -5.16 8.41
CA ALA A 9 -51.19 -6.16 8.28
C ALA A 9 -49.96 -5.50 7.67
N VAL A 10 -49.04 -5.01 8.52
CA VAL A 10 -47.67 -4.72 8.10
C VAL A 10 -47.01 -6.07 7.85
N GLN A 11 -47.04 -6.55 6.60
CA GLN A 11 -46.17 -7.64 6.20
C GLN A 11 -44.75 -7.12 6.21
N VAL A 12 -44.05 -7.34 7.33
CA VAL A 12 -42.59 -7.36 7.36
C VAL A 12 -42.18 -8.58 6.55
N LEU A 13 -42.12 -8.44 5.23
CA LEU A 13 -41.37 -9.35 4.39
C LEU A 13 -39.91 -9.16 4.81
N GLY A 14 -39.46 -10.04 5.70
CA GLY A 14 -38.07 -10.17 6.10
C GLY A 14 -37.25 -10.47 4.86
N VAL A 15 -36.73 -9.41 4.24
CA VAL A 15 -35.67 -9.54 3.26
C VAL A 15 -34.39 -9.77 4.04
N SER A 16 -34.16 -11.03 4.45
CA SER A 16 -32.82 -11.50 4.76
C SER A 16 -32.03 -11.55 3.46
N VAL A 17 -31.64 -10.38 2.94
CA VAL A 17 -30.56 -10.31 1.96
C VAL A 17 -29.30 -10.64 2.73
N ILE A 18 -28.85 -11.88 2.61
CA ILE A 18 -27.48 -12.23 2.96
C ILE A 18 -26.59 -11.33 2.10
N ILE A 19 -25.96 -10.33 2.72
CA ILE A 19 -24.93 -9.49 2.11
C ILE A 19 -23.70 -10.38 1.93
N ASN A 20 -23.70 -11.21 0.88
CA ASN A 20 -22.53 -11.96 0.42
C ASN A 20 -22.09 -11.53 -1.00
N ALA A 21 -22.66 -10.46 -1.56
CA ALA A 21 -22.31 -9.96 -2.89
C ALA A 21 -21.19 -8.91 -2.91
N PHE A 22 -20.63 -8.53 -1.74
CA PHE A 22 -19.52 -7.57 -1.61
C PHE A 22 -18.40 -8.04 -0.65
N ALA A 23 -18.30 -9.35 -0.38
CA ALA A 23 -17.05 -9.88 0.13
C ALA A 23 -16.14 -10.12 -1.09
N PRO A 24 -14.94 -9.50 -1.18
CA PRO A 24 -13.95 -9.99 -2.12
C PRO A 24 -13.72 -11.46 -1.79
N GLU A 25 -13.90 -12.34 -2.78
CA GLU A 25 -13.61 -13.76 -2.62
C GLU A 25 -12.18 -13.88 -2.11
N LEU A 26 -12.01 -14.40 -0.89
CA LEU A 26 -10.72 -14.82 -0.38
C LEU A 26 -10.35 -16.07 -1.16
N GLU A 27 -9.81 -15.86 -2.35
CA GLU A 27 -9.40 -16.91 -3.27
C GLU A 27 -8.30 -17.75 -2.60
N GLY A 28 -8.72 -18.86 -2.00
CA GLY A 28 -7.87 -19.90 -1.45
C GLY A 28 -7.30 -20.75 -2.58
N GLY A 29 -6.40 -20.18 -3.38
CA GLY A 29 -5.75 -20.88 -4.49
C GLY A 29 -4.31 -20.43 -4.64
N ALA A 30 -3.37 -21.36 -4.38
CA ALA A 30 -1.96 -21.42 -4.80
C ALA A 30 -1.20 -20.09 -5.08
N GLY A 31 -1.43 -19.07 -4.27
CA GLY A 31 -0.78 -17.76 -4.32
C GLY A 31 -1.08 -16.91 -3.07
N SER A 32 -1.78 -17.48 -2.09
CA SER A 32 -2.20 -16.83 -0.85
C SER A 32 -1.01 -16.67 0.10
N ARG A 33 -0.17 -15.67 -0.17
CA ARG A 33 0.55 -15.04 0.93
C ARG A 33 -0.48 -14.31 1.80
N LEU A 34 -0.95 -15.00 2.84
CA LEU A 34 -1.77 -14.44 3.90
C LEU A 34 -1.08 -13.22 4.51
N LEU A 35 -1.85 -12.28 5.07
CA LEU A 35 -1.34 -11.10 5.80
C LEU A 35 -0.23 -11.45 6.83
N ALA A 36 -0.33 -12.66 7.42
CA ALA A 36 0.67 -13.23 8.34
C ALA A 36 2.05 -13.52 7.69
N ALA A 37 2.11 -13.82 6.40
CA ALA A 37 3.37 -14.11 5.69
C ALA A 37 4.21 -12.86 5.38
N ASN A 38 3.68 -11.66 5.62
CA ASN A 38 4.43 -10.41 5.54
C ASN A 38 5.11 -10.03 6.87
N LEU A 39 4.76 -10.69 7.98
CA LEU A 39 5.26 -10.38 9.32
C LEU A 39 6.48 -11.22 9.74
N SER A 40 6.91 -12.15 8.89
CA SER A 40 8.12 -12.95 9.09
C SER A 40 9.08 -12.78 7.93
N ILE A 41 10.38 -12.69 8.22
CA ILE A 41 11.42 -12.68 7.19
C ILE A 41 11.44 -14.01 6.43
N PHE A 42 11.77 -13.95 5.14
CA PHE A 42 11.88 -15.13 4.29
C PHE A 42 12.97 -14.91 3.23
N SER A 43 13.55 -15.98 2.71
CA SER A 43 14.42 -15.94 1.54
C SER A 43 13.78 -16.76 0.41
N SER A 44 13.60 -16.14 -0.75
CA SER A 44 13.22 -16.86 -1.97
C SER A 44 13.69 -16.06 -3.19
N PRO A 45 14.45 -16.66 -4.11
CA PRO A 45 14.96 -15.96 -5.28
C PRO A 45 13.85 -15.54 -6.25
N THR A 46 12.69 -16.22 -6.21
CA THR A 46 11.55 -16.01 -7.14
C THR A 46 10.38 -15.25 -6.50
N ALA A 47 10.55 -14.75 -5.27
CA ALA A 47 9.46 -14.06 -4.58
C ALA A 47 9.02 -12.80 -5.32
N VAL A 48 7.73 -12.74 -5.65
CA VAL A 48 7.09 -11.54 -6.17
C VAL A 48 6.98 -10.53 -5.02
N ARG A 49 7.43 -9.29 -5.27
CA ARG A 49 7.30 -8.18 -4.33
C ARG A 49 6.08 -7.34 -4.70
N GLY A 50 5.27 -6.99 -3.70
CA GLY A 50 4.11 -6.14 -3.88
C GLY A 50 4.44 -4.65 -3.83
N VAL A 51 3.47 -3.82 -4.18
CA VAL A 51 3.49 -2.37 -4.01
C VAL A 51 2.74 -2.03 -2.72
N VAL A 52 3.30 -1.12 -1.93
CA VAL A 52 2.70 -0.69 -0.66
C VAL A 52 1.92 0.59 -0.89
N PHE A 53 0.67 0.61 -0.45
CA PHE A 53 -0.22 1.76 -0.47
C PHE A 53 -0.53 2.20 0.97
N GLY A 54 -0.59 3.51 1.19
CA GLY A 54 -0.78 4.09 2.52
C GLY A 54 0.32 3.66 3.48
N ARG A 55 -0.05 3.14 4.65
CA ARG A 55 0.85 2.60 5.68
C ARG A 55 0.71 1.09 5.77
N SER A 56 1.84 0.37 5.88
CA SER A 56 1.81 -1.08 6.07
C SER A 56 3.04 -1.59 6.82
N GLY A 57 2.82 -2.63 7.64
CA GLY A 57 3.85 -3.37 8.38
C GLY A 57 4.41 -4.55 7.57
N ILE A 58 5.73 -4.63 7.45
CA ILE A 58 6.46 -5.55 6.57
C ILE A 58 7.77 -5.99 7.24
N ALA A 59 7.97 -7.30 7.36
CA ALA A 59 9.24 -7.89 7.79
C ALA A 59 10.27 -7.96 6.64
N GLY A 60 9.79 -8.22 5.42
CA GLY A 60 10.58 -8.15 4.19
C GLY A 60 11.31 -9.45 3.82
N GLN A 61 11.93 -9.43 2.65
CA GLN A 61 12.69 -10.54 2.09
C GLN A 61 14.18 -10.37 2.37
N ILE A 62 14.85 -11.44 2.79
CA ILE A 62 16.31 -11.46 2.91
C ILE A 62 16.95 -11.40 1.51
N LEU A 63 17.65 -10.31 1.23
CA LEU A 63 18.42 -10.09 -0.01
C LEU A 63 19.91 -10.32 0.20
N PHE A 64 20.40 -10.05 1.40
CA PHE A 64 21.77 -10.28 1.79
C PHE A 64 21.82 -10.65 3.27
N HIS A 65 22.64 -11.63 3.60
CA HIS A 65 22.93 -12.02 4.95
C HIS A 65 24.41 -12.40 5.02
N LYS A 66 25.11 -11.91 6.04
CA LYS A 66 26.48 -12.29 6.32
C LYS A 66 26.77 -12.19 7.81
N ASN A 67 27.44 -13.20 8.33
CA ASN A 67 28.01 -13.16 9.66
C ASN A 67 29.42 -12.57 9.56
N ILE A 68 29.71 -11.57 10.38
CA ILE A 68 31.02 -10.93 10.51
C ILE A 68 31.70 -11.44 11.77
N LYS A 69 33.03 -11.51 11.67
CA LYS A 69 33.93 -11.86 12.76
C LYS A 69 34.90 -10.69 12.94
N ASN A 70 34.80 -9.95 14.03
CA ASN A 70 35.79 -8.91 14.34
C ASN A 70 36.97 -9.46 15.15
N THR A 71 36.78 -10.49 15.99
CA THR A 71 37.85 -11.09 16.79
C THR A 71 37.54 -12.56 17.12
N GLY A 72 38.53 -13.45 17.01
CA GLY A 72 38.38 -14.88 17.29
C GLY A 72 37.62 -15.67 16.22
N ASP A 73 37.23 -16.91 16.54
CA ASP A 73 36.63 -17.85 15.58
C ASP A 73 35.09 -17.77 15.49
N THR A 74 34.44 -17.19 16.50
CA THR A 74 32.98 -17.06 16.61
C THR A 74 32.49 -15.76 15.97
N PRO A 75 31.46 -15.79 15.10
CA PRO A 75 30.85 -14.56 14.60
C PRO A 75 30.20 -13.75 15.72
N ASP A 76 30.54 -12.46 15.76
CA ASP A 76 30.08 -11.50 16.77
C ASP A 76 29.08 -10.49 16.20
N GLU A 77 28.94 -10.42 14.87
CA GLU A 77 28.00 -9.51 14.21
C GLU A 77 27.26 -10.16 13.05
N ILE A 78 26.01 -9.73 12.84
CA ILE A 78 25.16 -10.13 11.73
C ILE A 78 24.86 -8.89 10.89
N LEU A 79 25.14 -8.98 9.59
CA LEU A 79 24.67 -8.04 8.58
C LEU A 79 23.49 -8.64 7.83
N LEU A 80 22.42 -7.88 7.70
CA LEU A 80 21.21 -8.27 6.99
C LEU A 80 20.74 -7.12 6.09
N ILE A 81 20.26 -7.45 4.89
CA ILE A 81 19.52 -6.52 4.05
C ILE A 81 18.18 -7.15 3.71
N LEU A 82 17.12 -6.41 4.02
CA LEU A 82 15.74 -6.79 3.81
C LEU A 82 15.14 -5.92 2.71
N GLY A 83 14.60 -6.54 1.65
CA GLY A 83 13.78 -5.87 0.65
C GLY A 83 12.32 -5.89 1.09
N LEU A 84 11.70 -4.73 1.25
CA LEU A 84 10.35 -4.60 1.80
C LEU A 84 9.27 -4.71 0.72
N ALA A 85 9.47 -4.06 -0.42
CA ALA A 85 8.48 -3.96 -1.49
C ALA A 85 9.13 -3.94 -2.88
N GLY A 86 8.30 -3.96 -3.92
CA GLY A 86 8.71 -3.92 -5.33
C GLY A 86 8.59 -2.54 -5.98
N TYR A 87 8.25 -1.51 -5.22
CA TYR A 87 8.15 -0.13 -5.70
C TYR A 87 8.59 0.82 -4.58
N PRO A 88 9.19 2.00 -4.90
CA PRO A 88 9.69 2.92 -3.90
C PRO A 88 8.66 3.29 -2.84
N ALA A 89 9.14 3.38 -1.60
CA ALA A 89 8.39 3.83 -0.45
C ALA A 89 8.79 5.27 -0.09
N THR A 90 7.94 5.97 0.64
CA THR A 90 8.19 7.36 1.04
C THR A 90 9.15 7.44 2.22
N SER A 91 8.90 6.68 3.28
CA SER A 91 9.71 6.72 4.49
C SER A 91 9.44 5.53 5.42
N LEU A 92 10.37 5.29 6.36
CA LEU A 92 10.21 4.40 7.49
C LEU A 92 9.54 5.17 8.64
N GLU A 93 8.42 4.66 9.14
CA GLU A 93 7.74 5.24 10.31
C GLU A 93 8.14 4.53 11.59
N LYS A 94 8.07 3.20 11.60
CA LYS A 94 8.36 2.42 12.81
C LYS A 94 9.18 1.20 12.49
N PHE A 95 10.05 0.81 13.42
CA PHE A 95 10.82 -0.42 13.33
C PHE A 95 10.78 -1.15 14.66
N TRP A 96 10.42 -2.42 14.62
CA TRP A 96 10.46 -3.33 15.75
C TRP A 96 11.49 -4.42 15.51
N LEU A 97 12.12 -4.85 16.59
CA LEU A 97 12.96 -6.03 16.61
C LEU A 97 12.57 -6.91 17.78
N ASN A 98 12.20 -8.17 17.50
CA ASN A 98 11.79 -9.15 18.51
C ASN A 98 10.62 -8.64 19.41
N GLY A 99 9.70 -7.86 18.82
CA GLY A 99 8.55 -7.28 19.51
C GLY A 99 8.82 -5.94 20.21
N GLU A 100 10.08 -5.53 20.36
CA GLU A 100 10.43 -4.24 20.95
C GLU A 100 10.42 -3.14 19.90
N LEU A 101 9.77 -2.00 20.20
CA LEU A 101 9.79 -0.81 19.34
C LEU A 101 11.15 -0.13 19.45
N VAL A 102 11.93 -0.18 18.38
CA VAL A 102 13.29 0.37 18.32
C VAL A 102 13.31 1.79 17.75
N PHE A 103 12.39 2.07 16.83
CA PHE A 103 12.28 3.38 16.18
C PHE A 103 10.80 3.71 15.97
N ASP A 104 10.45 4.96 16.29
CA ASP A 104 9.14 5.57 16.02
C ASP A 104 9.40 7.02 15.56
N GLY A 105 9.12 7.32 14.30
CA GLY A 105 9.43 8.60 13.68
C GLY A 105 9.00 8.64 12.21
N ASP A 106 9.69 9.45 11.41
CA ASP A 106 9.49 9.52 9.97
C ASP A 106 10.85 9.80 9.32
N SER A 107 11.47 8.79 8.70
CA SER A 107 12.82 8.91 8.17
C SER A 107 12.99 8.23 6.81
N THR A 108 13.66 8.93 5.89
CA THR A 108 14.06 8.40 4.58
C THR A 108 15.38 7.63 4.63
N THR A 109 16.12 7.68 5.75
CA THR A 109 17.43 7.04 5.92
C THR A 109 17.49 6.06 7.10
N GLY A 110 16.43 6.01 7.93
CA GLY A 110 16.33 5.20 9.14
C GLY A 110 17.01 5.86 10.37
N PRO A 111 16.99 5.20 11.53
CA PRO A 111 17.55 5.74 12.78
C PRO A 111 19.08 5.69 12.86
N GLY A 112 19.75 4.90 12.01
CA GLY A 112 21.18 4.67 12.10
C GLY A 112 21.54 3.86 13.35
N ALA A 113 22.54 4.32 14.11
CA ALA A 113 22.97 3.67 15.34
C ALA A 113 21.93 3.83 16.45
N ILE A 114 21.52 2.72 17.07
CA ILE A 114 20.59 2.75 18.20
C ILE A 114 21.37 3.06 19.48
N THR A 115 21.00 4.13 20.17
CA THR A 115 21.70 4.64 21.36
C THR A 115 20.87 4.53 22.64
N THR A 116 19.61 4.09 22.55
CA THR A 116 18.67 3.99 23.67
C THR A 116 17.93 2.65 23.66
N GLY A 117 17.35 2.27 24.80
CA GLY A 117 16.54 1.06 24.93
C GLY A 117 17.34 -0.25 24.93
N LYS A 118 16.63 -1.37 24.78
CA LYS A 118 17.18 -2.74 24.91
C LYS A 118 18.39 -2.99 24.02
N PHE A 119 18.40 -2.44 22.81
CA PHE A 119 19.44 -2.67 21.79
C PHE A 119 20.46 -1.52 21.66
N SER A 120 20.54 -0.63 22.65
CA SER A 120 21.52 0.45 22.68
C SER A 120 22.96 -0.06 22.52
N GLY A 121 23.69 0.49 21.56
CA GLY A 121 25.09 0.16 21.25
C GLY A 121 25.33 -1.14 20.49
N ASP A 122 24.26 -1.92 20.26
CA ASP A 122 24.32 -3.27 19.67
C ASP A 122 23.60 -3.37 18.32
N LEU A 123 22.77 -2.39 17.96
CA LEU A 123 21.96 -2.40 16.75
C LEU A 123 22.18 -1.12 15.92
N TRP A 124 22.29 -1.30 14.61
CA TRP A 124 22.22 -0.24 13.62
C TRP A 124 21.18 -0.60 12.57
N VAL A 125 20.33 0.37 12.24
CA VAL A 125 19.25 0.20 11.25
C VAL A 125 19.31 1.38 10.28
N TRP A 126 19.50 1.08 9.00
CA TRP A 126 19.46 2.04 7.91
C TRP A 126 18.30 1.72 6.99
N PHE A 127 17.64 2.74 6.48
CA PHE A 127 16.56 2.64 5.50
C PHE A 127 16.98 3.27 4.18
N ARG A 128 16.44 2.72 3.09
CA ARG A 128 16.49 3.29 1.75
C ARG A 128 15.11 3.22 1.14
N THR A 129 14.69 4.31 0.53
CA THR A 129 13.35 4.47 -0.06
C THR A 129 13.17 3.64 -1.34
N GLY A 130 14.28 3.31 -2.01
CA GLY A 130 14.27 2.69 -3.34
C GLY A 130 14.29 3.71 -4.48
N GLU A 131 14.21 5.01 -4.19
CA GLU A 131 14.38 6.07 -5.19
C GLU A 131 15.86 6.37 -5.47
N GLU A 132 16.76 5.93 -4.59
CA GLU A 132 18.17 6.25 -4.70
C GLU A 132 18.79 5.70 -5.99
N ILE A 133 19.49 6.57 -6.71
CA ILE A 133 20.08 6.28 -8.02
C ILE A 133 21.53 5.78 -7.95
N SER A 134 22.16 5.84 -6.78
CA SER A 134 23.55 5.45 -6.59
C SER A 134 23.85 4.97 -5.17
N GLY A 135 24.97 4.27 -5.02
CA GLY A 135 25.50 3.81 -3.72
C GLY A 135 24.79 2.59 -3.14
N ALA A 136 25.44 1.95 -2.16
CA ALA A 136 24.87 0.89 -1.31
C ALA A 136 24.60 1.43 0.11
N PHE A 137 24.12 0.57 1.01
CA PHE A 137 24.20 0.83 2.45
C PHE A 137 25.67 1.00 2.87
N ASN A 138 26.12 2.25 3.04
CA ASN A 138 27.53 2.55 3.35
C ASN A 138 28.04 1.83 4.61
N GLY A 139 27.20 1.75 5.67
CA GLY A 139 27.57 1.03 6.90
C GLY A 139 27.81 -0.46 6.71
N ILE A 140 27.11 -1.10 5.76
CA ILE A 140 27.29 -2.52 5.41
C ILE A 140 28.47 -2.68 4.44
N ALA A 141 28.55 -1.82 3.43
CA ALA A 141 29.60 -1.86 2.42
C ALA A 141 31.01 -1.60 3.00
N ALA A 142 31.11 -0.83 4.09
CA ALA A 142 32.35 -0.63 4.83
C ALA A 142 32.83 -1.90 5.56
N LEU A 143 31.93 -2.82 5.88
CA LEU A 143 32.21 -4.03 6.66
C LEU A 143 32.28 -5.30 5.79
N SER A 144 31.72 -5.29 4.59
CA SER A 144 31.75 -6.44 3.67
C SER A 144 31.92 -6.01 2.21
N THR A 145 32.99 -6.49 1.60
CA THR A 145 33.26 -6.31 0.15
C THR A 145 32.29 -7.09 -0.75
N GLU A 146 31.60 -8.10 -0.21
CA GLU A 146 30.57 -8.86 -0.94
C GLU A 146 29.31 -8.03 -1.23
N TRP A 147 29.08 -6.97 -0.44
CA TRP A 147 28.04 -5.98 -0.68
C TRP A 147 28.65 -4.67 -1.16
N ASN A 148 28.93 -4.57 -2.46
CA ASN A 148 29.56 -3.37 -3.02
C ASN A 148 28.55 -2.38 -3.64
N ALA A 149 28.88 -1.09 -3.49
CA ALA A 149 28.08 0.05 -3.92
C ALA A 149 27.90 0.21 -5.43
N LYS A 150 28.67 -0.53 -6.26
CA LYS A 150 28.62 -0.42 -7.72
C LYS A 150 27.64 -1.39 -8.38
N ALA A 151 27.33 -2.53 -7.76
CA ALA A 151 26.51 -3.58 -8.38
C ALA A 151 25.14 -3.80 -7.73
N ARG A 152 24.88 -3.28 -6.52
CA ARG A 152 23.69 -3.64 -5.71
C ARG A 152 22.96 -2.43 -5.13
N ILE A 153 22.57 -1.50 -6.01
CA ILE A 153 21.87 -0.26 -5.66
C ILE A 153 20.44 -0.52 -5.16
N LEU A 154 19.85 -1.66 -5.53
CA LEU A 154 18.46 -2.04 -5.21
C LEU A 154 17.44 -0.96 -5.65
N ARG A 155 17.69 -0.32 -6.79
CA ARG A 155 16.80 0.70 -7.35
C ARG A 155 15.39 0.15 -7.54
N GLY A 156 14.39 0.88 -7.03
CA GLY A 156 12.98 0.48 -7.04
C GLY A 156 12.54 -0.39 -5.87
N ILE A 157 13.48 -0.82 -5.01
CA ILE A 157 13.20 -1.71 -3.88
C ILE A 157 13.48 -0.95 -2.58
N PRO A 158 12.46 -0.52 -1.83
CA PRO A 158 12.67 0.00 -0.49
C PRO A 158 13.29 -1.12 0.36
N SER A 159 14.35 -0.78 1.09
CA SER A 159 15.15 -1.76 1.79
C SER A 159 15.63 -1.27 3.14
N ILE A 160 15.86 -2.22 4.05
CA ILE A 160 16.44 -1.98 5.37
C ILE A 160 17.76 -2.73 5.46
N GLY A 161 18.81 -2.03 5.84
CA GLY A 161 20.09 -2.59 6.25
C GLY A 161 20.15 -2.68 7.77
N ILE A 162 20.42 -3.87 8.30
CA ILE A 162 20.58 -4.12 9.74
C ILE A 162 22.00 -4.60 9.98
N ARG A 163 22.66 -4.00 10.98
CA ARG A 163 23.85 -4.57 11.62
C ARG A 163 23.51 -4.81 13.09
N LEU A 164 23.72 -6.03 13.55
CA LEU A 164 23.39 -6.45 14.91
C LEU A 164 24.58 -7.18 15.51
N LYS A 165 25.01 -6.77 16.71
CA LYS A 165 25.94 -7.54 17.53
C LYS A 165 25.23 -8.72 18.16
N VAL A 166 25.82 -9.90 18.03
CA VAL A 166 25.34 -11.12 18.67
C VAL A 166 25.67 -11.02 20.15
N THR A 167 24.69 -10.60 20.93
CA THR A 167 24.76 -10.52 22.40
C THR A 167 23.59 -11.31 22.99
N ASP A 168 23.61 -11.56 24.29
CA ASP A 168 22.52 -12.25 24.99
C ASP A 168 21.17 -11.51 24.84
N LYS A 169 21.19 -10.21 24.57
CA LYS A 169 19.99 -9.36 24.37
C LYS A 169 19.16 -9.75 23.14
N THR A 170 19.75 -10.50 22.21
CA THR A 170 19.11 -10.91 20.97
C THR A 170 18.16 -12.10 21.17
N ASP A 171 18.15 -12.73 22.36
CA ASP A 171 17.25 -13.83 22.75
C ASP A 171 17.22 -15.01 21.74
N GLY A 172 18.27 -15.16 20.93
CA GLY A 172 18.36 -16.17 19.87
C GLY A 172 17.34 -16.00 18.73
N LYS A 173 16.62 -14.87 18.66
CA LYS A 173 15.58 -14.60 17.66
C LYS A 173 15.94 -13.38 16.82
N LEU A 174 15.58 -13.41 15.54
CA LEU A 174 15.72 -12.29 14.62
C LEU A 174 14.40 -12.07 13.90
N GLN A 175 13.54 -11.27 14.51
CA GLN A 175 12.21 -10.92 14.00
C GLN A 175 12.10 -9.40 13.79
N PRO A 176 12.67 -8.87 12.69
CA PRO A 176 12.50 -7.47 12.32
C PRO A 176 11.12 -7.26 11.69
N LEU A 177 10.50 -6.13 12.02
CA LEU A 177 9.25 -5.66 11.42
C LEU A 177 9.35 -4.16 11.20
N ALA A 178 9.00 -3.68 10.01
CA ALA A 178 9.04 -2.27 9.66
C ALA A 178 7.66 -1.78 9.21
N GLN A 179 7.21 -0.65 9.73
CA GLN A 179 6.09 0.09 9.18
C GLN A 179 6.61 1.18 8.27
N ILE A 180 6.16 1.19 7.02
CA ILE A 180 6.57 2.19 6.03
C ILE A 180 5.38 2.97 5.49
N LYS A 181 5.62 4.24 5.13
CA LYS A 181 4.77 4.97 4.19
C LYS A 181 5.08 4.50 2.79
N GLY A 182 4.07 3.99 2.10
CA GLY A 182 4.17 3.38 0.79
C GLY A 182 4.47 4.35 -0.36
N ALA A 183 3.97 3.99 -1.54
CA ALA A 183 4.18 4.72 -2.78
C ALA A 183 3.69 6.18 -2.70
N LYS A 184 4.41 7.08 -3.36
CA LYS A 184 3.89 8.41 -3.71
C LYS A 184 2.83 8.25 -4.80
N LEU A 185 1.75 9.03 -4.70
CA LEU A 185 0.60 8.95 -5.58
C LEU A 185 0.46 10.27 -6.35
N TYR A 186 0.17 10.15 -7.64
CA TYR A 186 -0.23 11.30 -8.45
C TYR A 186 -1.62 11.77 -8.01
N ASP A 187 -1.76 13.07 -7.81
CA ASP A 187 -3.03 13.71 -7.46
C ASP A 187 -3.39 14.74 -8.54
N PRO A 188 -4.45 14.52 -9.35
CA PRO A 188 -4.88 15.47 -10.37
C PRO A 188 -5.31 16.82 -9.80
N ARG A 189 -5.75 16.87 -8.54
CA ARG A 189 -6.12 18.13 -7.85
C ARG A 189 -4.90 19.03 -7.63
N LEU A 190 -3.71 18.44 -7.60
CA LEU A 190 -2.43 19.13 -7.40
C LEU A 190 -1.66 19.32 -8.72
N ASP A 191 -2.29 19.10 -9.87
CA ASP A 191 -1.70 19.26 -11.20
C ASP A 191 -2.37 20.42 -11.93
N SER A 192 -1.63 21.52 -12.13
CA SER A 192 -2.14 22.70 -12.85
C SER A 192 -2.46 22.47 -14.33
N THR A 193 -2.12 21.31 -14.89
CA THR A 193 -2.45 20.93 -16.28
C THR A 193 -3.78 20.21 -16.42
N VAL A 194 -4.40 19.80 -15.30
CA VAL A 194 -5.72 19.18 -15.25
C VAL A 194 -6.76 20.24 -14.93
N PRO A 195 -7.92 20.29 -15.62
CA PRO A 195 -9.02 21.19 -15.26
C PRO A 195 -9.40 21.05 -13.78
N GLY A 196 -9.47 22.17 -13.06
CA GLY A 196 -9.76 22.21 -11.63
C GLY A 196 -8.58 21.86 -10.71
N GLY A 197 -7.43 21.45 -11.24
CA GLY A 197 -6.22 21.19 -10.47
C GLY A 197 -5.33 22.43 -10.29
N SER A 198 -4.59 22.47 -9.19
CA SER A 198 -3.62 23.52 -8.88
C SER A 198 -2.39 22.96 -8.20
N GLY A 199 -1.23 23.02 -8.85
CA GLY A 199 0.04 22.62 -8.23
C GLY A 199 1.09 22.08 -9.21
N ALA A 200 2.11 21.46 -8.64
CA ALA A 200 3.30 21.00 -9.35
C ALA A 200 3.28 19.52 -9.76
N HIS A 201 2.26 18.75 -9.36
CA HIS A 201 2.17 17.34 -9.76
C HIS A 201 2.07 17.22 -11.28
N ARG A 202 2.66 16.17 -11.86
CA ARG A 202 2.55 15.86 -13.29
C ARG A 202 2.30 14.37 -13.49
N PHE A 203 1.32 14.01 -14.30
CA PHE A 203 0.95 12.60 -14.57
C PHE A 203 2.13 11.73 -15.06
N ALA A 204 3.04 12.34 -15.82
CA ALA A 204 4.19 11.65 -16.41
C ALA A 204 5.44 11.65 -15.52
N ASP A 205 5.49 12.43 -14.44
CA ASP A 205 6.70 12.62 -13.62
C ASP A 205 6.48 12.19 -12.15
N PRO A 206 6.87 10.95 -11.79
CA PRO A 206 6.78 10.45 -10.42
C PRO A 206 7.53 11.26 -9.37
N ALA A 207 8.55 12.05 -9.75
CA ALA A 207 9.30 12.87 -8.79
C ALA A 207 8.46 14.02 -8.21
N THR A 208 7.39 14.39 -8.89
CA THR A 208 6.47 15.46 -8.46
C THR A 208 5.40 14.99 -7.48
N TRP A 209 5.22 13.68 -7.30
CA TRP A 209 4.11 13.11 -6.54
C TRP A 209 4.37 13.15 -5.03
N ALA A 210 3.30 13.06 -4.26
CA ALA A 210 3.33 13.06 -2.80
C ALA A 210 2.70 11.79 -2.23
N TRP A 211 3.07 11.43 -0.99
CA TRP A 211 2.43 10.33 -0.30
C TRP A 211 0.99 10.69 0.09
N SER A 212 0.07 9.73 -0.07
CA SER A 212 -1.34 9.84 0.32
C SER A 212 -1.91 8.46 0.65
N GLU A 213 -2.93 8.42 1.51
CA GLU A 213 -3.69 7.22 1.85
C GLU A 213 -4.99 7.12 1.02
N ASN A 214 -5.20 8.01 0.05
CA ASN A 214 -6.44 8.07 -0.72
C ASN A 214 -6.57 6.87 -1.69
N PRO A 215 -7.65 6.07 -1.58
CA PRO A 215 -7.84 4.87 -2.42
C PRO A 215 -7.98 5.20 -3.90
N LYS A 216 -8.56 6.35 -4.27
CA LYS A 216 -8.75 6.72 -5.69
C LYS A 216 -7.43 7.08 -6.35
N LEU A 217 -6.52 7.70 -5.60
CA LEU A 217 -5.16 7.96 -6.09
C LEU A 217 -4.34 6.66 -6.21
N ALA A 218 -4.59 5.67 -5.34
CA ALA A 218 -3.99 4.34 -5.47
C ALA A 218 -4.49 3.58 -6.71
N GLU A 219 -5.81 3.63 -6.98
CA GLU A 219 -6.42 3.13 -8.21
C GLU A 219 -5.82 3.83 -9.45
N LEU A 220 -5.62 5.15 -9.38
CA LEU A 220 -5.03 5.94 -10.46
C LEU A 220 -3.58 5.51 -10.76
N LEU A 221 -2.76 5.28 -9.72
CA LEU A 221 -1.42 4.73 -9.89
C LEU A 221 -1.46 3.34 -10.54
N TYR A 222 -2.44 2.50 -10.21
CA TYR A 222 -2.61 1.19 -10.85
C TYR A 222 -2.92 1.31 -12.34
N LEU A 223 -3.84 2.21 -12.71
CA LEU A 223 -4.22 2.43 -14.12
C LEU A 223 -3.06 3.01 -14.94
N ARG A 224 -2.44 4.08 -14.44
CA ARG A 224 -1.28 4.74 -15.07
C ARG A 224 -0.07 3.81 -15.13
N GLY A 225 0.12 3.00 -14.08
CA GLY A 225 1.23 2.08 -13.89
C GLY A 225 2.43 2.72 -13.20
N ALA A 226 3.04 1.99 -12.27
CA ALA A 226 4.19 2.46 -11.50
C ALA A 226 5.49 2.15 -12.25
N ASP A 227 6.15 3.20 -12.73
CA ASP A 227 7.44 3.11 -13.45
C ASP A 227 8.61 3.40 -12.50
N VAL A 228 9.68 2.63 -12.63
CA VAL A 228 10.98 2.91 -12.02
C VAL A 228 12.04 2.82 -13.11
N ALA A 229 12.86 3.86 -13.28
CA ALA A 229 13.94 3.85 -14.27
C ALA A 229 13.47 3.54 -15.71
N SER A 230 12.33 4.09 -16.11
CA SER A 230 11.67 3.82 -17.41
C SER A 230 11.19 2.38 -17.61
N THR A 231 11.18 1.55 -16.55
CA THR A 231 10.64 0.20 -16.58
C THR A 231 9.34 0.15 -15.78
N ARG A 232 8.28 -0.38 -16.40
CA ARG A 232 7.00 -0.61 -15.75
C ARG A 232 7.13 -1.79 -14.79
N ILE A 233 7.01 -1.52 -13.50
CA ILE A 233 7.07 -2.56 -12.47
C ILE A 233 5.66 -3.06 -12.11
N PHE A 234 4.65 -2.19 -12.25
CA PHE A 234 3.32 -2.46 -11.73
C PHE A 234 2.22 -1.72 -12.49
N GLY A 235 1.01 -2.28 -12.60
CA GLY A 235 -0.17 -1.60 -13.16
C GLY A 235 -0.36 -1.75 -14.68
N MET A 236 -1.36 -1.06 -15.24
CA MET A 236 -1.91 -1.31 -16.58
C MET A 236 -1.33 -0.46 -17.71
N GLY A 237 -0.71 0.68 -17.41
CA GLY A 237 -0.09 1.52 -18.43
C GLY A 237 -1.02 2.30 -19.32
N LYS A 238 -2.17 2.71 -18.78
CA LYS A 238 -3.09 3.57 -19.50
C LYS A 238 -2.52 4.97 -19.62
N ALA A 239 -2.62 5.52 -20.82
CA ALA A 239 -2.28 6.92 -21.09
C ALA A 239 -3.26 7.85 -20.36
N ALA A 240 -2.84 9.09 -20.06
CA ALA A 240 -3.70 10.08 -19.40
C ALA A 240 -5.04 10.28 -20.15
N ALA A 241 -5.02 10.27 -21.49
CA ALA A 241 -6.22 10.43 -22.32
C ALA A 241 -7.24 9.28 -22.17
N ALA A 242 -6.84 8.11 -21.66
CA ALA A 242 -7.74 6.99 -21.39
C ALA A 242 -8.29 7.04 -19.96
N ILE A 243 -7.95 8.03 -19.15
CA ILE A 243 -8.37 8.14 -17.75
C ILE A 243 -9.05 9.50 -17.56
N ASP A 244 -10.25 9.48 -16.98
CA ASP A 244 -10.97 10.69 -16.63
C ASP A 244 -10.37 11.31 -15.35
N LEU A 245 -9.31 12.12 -15.51
CA LEU A 245 -8.58 12.69 -14.37
C LEU A 245 -9.43 13.64 -13.52
N GLU A 246 -10.42 14.31 -14.10
CA GLU A 246 -11.37 15.16 -13.39
C GLU A 246 -12.32 14.33 -12.52
N ASN A 247 -12.82 13.21 -13.05
CA ASN A 247 -13.56 12.24 -12.26
C ASN A 247 -12.71 11.73 -11.08
N PHE A 248 -11.46 11.30 -11.31
CA PHE A 248 -10.58 10.86 -10.21
C PHE A 248 -10.34 11.95 -9.15
N ALA A 249 -10.21 13.22 -9.55
CA ALA A 249 -10.12 14.35 -8.63
C ALA A 249 -11.39 14.51 -7.77
N SER A 250 -12.57 14.46 -8.40
CA SER A 250 -13.85 14.59 -7.70
C SER A 250 -14.08 13.45 -6.69
N GLU A 251 -13.72 12.23 -7.06
CA GLU A 251 -13.89 11.05 -6.21
C GLU A 251 -12.85 10.97 -5.10
N ALA A 252 -11.63 11.50 -5.35
CA ALA A 252 -10.64 11.67 -4.30
C ALA A 252 -11.14 12.62 -3.20
N ASN A 253 -11.84 13.71 -3.55
CA ASN A 253 -12.48 14.60 -2.58
C ASN A 253 -13.55 13.89 -1.74
N ILE A 254 -14.34 12.99 -2.34
CA ILE A 254 -15.33 12.18 -1.60
C ILE A 254 -14.65 11.26 -0.60
N CYS A 255 -13.53 10.64 -0.96
CA CYS A 255 -12.77 9.77 -0.05
C CYS A 255 -12.17 10.52 1.15
N GLU A 256 -11.79 11.78 0.97
CA GLU A 256 -11.22 12.65 2.03
C GLU A 256 -12.27 13.48 2.77
N GLU A 257 -13.57 13.26 2.50
CA GLU A 257 -14.64 13.89 3.25
C GLU A 257 -14.55 13.49 4.73
N GLN A 258 -14.57 14.48 5.60
CA GLN A 258 -14.42 14.28 7.04
C GLN A 258 -15.71 13.69 7.63
N ILE A 259 -15.60 12.48 8.19
CA ILE A 259 -16.67 11.77 8.89
C ILE A 259 -16.45 11.86 10.40
N ASN A 260 -17.49 12.23 11.13
CA ASN A 260 -17.45 12.29 12.60
C ASN A 260 -17.41 10.88 13.20
N VAL A 261 -16.47 10.66 14.12
CA VAL A 261 -16.35 9.38 14.84
C VAL A 261 -17.18 9.41 16.11
N VAL A 262 -17.84 8.28 16.43
CA VAL A 262 -18.50 8.09 17.72
C VAL A 262 -17.42 8.09 18.81
N GLY A 263 -17.36 9.15 19.61
CA GLY A 263 -16.28 9.40 20.57
C GLY A 263 -15.50 10.70 20.34
N GLY A 264 -15.80 11.43 19.25
CA GLY A 264 -15.20 12.72 18.92
C GLY A 264 -14.09 12.62 17.86
N GLY A 265 -13.82 13.75 17.20
CA GLY A 265 -12.86 13.83 16.09
C GLY A 265 -13.47 13.49 14.73
N THR A 266 -12.67 13.72 13.68
CA THR A 266 -13.01 13.40 12.30
C THR A 266 -11.96 12.48 11.70
N ILE A 267 -12.40 11.61 10.80
CA ILE A 267 -11.54 10.77 9.96
C ILE A 267 -11.95 10.92 8.51
N ASP A 268 -11.03 10.68 7.59
CA ASP A 268 -11.35 10.57 6.17
C ASP A 268 -12.33 9.40 5.95
N ARG A 269 -13.32 9.61 5.07
CA ARG A 269 -14.34 8.61 4.73
C ARG A 269 -13.73 7.28 4.30
N TYR A 270 -12.67 7.31 3.48
CA TYR A 270 -12.01 6.11 2.98
C TYR A 270 -10.48 6.27 2.93
N THR A 271 -9.77 5.23 3.38
CA THR A 271 -8.31 5.14 3.32
C THR A 271 -7.88 3.79 2.74
N CYS A 272 -6.77 3.75 2.01
CA CYS A 272 -6.16 2.53 1.48
C CYS A 272 -4.82 2.29 2.14
N ASN A 273 -4.76 1.25 2.97
CA ASN A 273 -3.56 0.84 3.69
C ASN A 273 -3.32 -0.65 3.43
N GLY A 274 -2.22 -1.00 2.79
CA GLY A 274 -1.92 -2.40 2.51
C GLY A 274 -0.89 -2.62 1.42
N ILE A 275 -0.79 -3.89 1.01
CA ILE A 275 0.17 -4.34 0.01
C ILE A 275 -0.59 -5.04 -1.10
N LEU A 276 -0.35 -4.62 -2.33
CA LEU A 276 -0.92 -5.25 -3.50
C LEU A 276 0.16 -6.02 -4.27
N ILE A 277 -0.05 -7.32 -4.43
CA ILE A 277 0.87 -8.20 -5.13
C ILE A 277 0.42 -8.32 -6.60
N PRO A 278 1.29 -8.03 -7.59
CA PRO A 278 0.92 -8.05 -9.01
C PRO A 278 0.68 -9.44 -9.62
N GLY A 279 0.75 -10.51 -8.84
CA GLY A 279 0.61 -11.88 -9.36
C GLY A 279 -0.81 -12.27 -9.81
N SER A 280 -1.82 -11.51 -9.39
CA SER A 280 -3.22 -11.70 -9.82
C SER A 280 -3.54 -10.92 -11.09
N ASN A 281 -4.63 -11.30 -11.77
CA ASN A 281 -5.11 -10.57 -12.95
C ASN A 281 -5.43 -9.09 -12.63
N HIS A 282 -5.44 -8.22 -13.65
CA HIS A 282 -5.66 -6.79 -13.46
C HIS A 282 -7.04 -6.45 -12.86
N LYS A 283 -8.09 -7.21 -13.23
CA LYS A 283 -9.45 -6.98 -12.74
C LYS A 283 -9.55 -7.22 -11.24
N THR A 284 -9.02 -8.33 -10.74
CA THR A 284 -8.96 -8.71 -9.33
C THR A 284 -8.15 -7.69 -8.53
N ASN A 285 -7.00 -7.24 -9.06
CA ASN A 285 -6.19 -6.23 -8.39
C ASN A 285 -6.89 -4.87 -8.29
N LEU A 286 -7.58 -4.44 -9.36
CA LEU A 286 -8.41 -3.24 -9.30
C LEU A 286 -9.57 -3.42 -8.31
N GLN A 287 -10.24 -4.57 -8.30
CA GLN A 287 -11.31 -4.85 -7.33
C GLN A 287 -10.83 -4.79 -5.88
N ARG A 288 -9.60 -5.25 -5.59
CA ARG A 288 -8.98 -5.13 -4.27
C ARG A 288 -8.68 -3.68 -3.86
N LEU A 289 -8.34 -2.81 -4.83
CA LEU A 289 -8.17 -1.38 -4.54
C LEU A 289 -9.52 -0.69 -4.36
N MET A 290 -10.48 -0.98 -5.25
CA MET A 290 -11.83 -0.42 -5.19
C MET A 290 -12.58 -0.79 -3.90
N SER A 291 -12.32 -1.99 -3.35
CA SER A 291 -12.93 -2.39 -2.08
C SER A 291 -12.57 -1.48 -0.92
N ALA A 292 -11.42 -0.77 -0.97
CA ALA A 292 -11.03 0.20 0.06
C ALA A 292 -11.93 1.45 0.08
N SER A 293 -12.68 1.72 -0.99
CA SER A 293 -13.60 2.86 -1.09
C SER A 293 -15.06 2.46 -1.28
N ALA A 294 -15.40 1.18 -1.08
CA ALA A 294 -16.70 0.59 -1.48
C ALA A 294 -17.09 1.00 -2.91
N GLY A 295 -16.09 1.09 -3.78
CA GLY A 295 -16.20 1.76 -5.06
C GLY A 295 -16.46 0.82 -6.23
N THR A 296 -16.78 1.43 -7.37
CA THR A 296 -16.89 0.77 -8.67
C THR A 296 -16.09 1.52 -9.71
N MET A 297 -15.81 0.87 -10.84
CA MET A 297 -15.11 1.48 -11.96
C MET A 297 -15.85 1.15 -13.24
N ASP A 298 -16.07 2.16 -14.05
CA ASP A 298 -16.61 2.06 -15.40
C ASP A 298 -15.48 2.26 -16.42
N ALA A 299 -15.56 1.53 -17.52
CA ALA A 299 -14.63 1.59 -18.63
C ALA A 299 -15.42 1.70 -19.95
N SER A 300 -16.32 2.67 -20.02
CA SER A 300 -17.14 2.96 -21.20
C SER A 300 -16.40 3.88 -22.19
N GLY A 301 -16.54 3.60 -23.49
CA GLY A 301 -15.93 4.43 -24.54
C GLY A 301 -14.39 4.48 -24.53
N GLY A 302 -13.72 3.52 -23.87
CA GLY A 302 -12.26 3.49 -23.73
C GLY A 302 -11.69 4.42 -22.65
N VAL A 303 -12.56 5.09 -21.88
CA VAL A 303 -12.18 5.98 -20.77
C VAL A 303 -12.52 5.33 -19.44
N TYR A 304 -11.56 5.29 -18.53
CA TYR A 304 -11.73 4.76 -17.18
C TYR A 304 -12.25 5.85 -16.24
N ARG A 305 -13.36 5.55 -15.56
CA ARG A 305 -13.96 6.38 -14.51
C ARG A 305 -14.12 5.56 -13.24
N THR A 306 -13.82 6.14 -12.10
CA THR A 306 -14.01 5.53 -10.79
C THR A 306 -15.16 6.19 -10.04
N PHE A 307 -15.74 5.47 -9.10
CA PHE A 307 -16.79 5.95 -8.22
C PHE A 307 -16.51 5.46 -6.81
N ALA A 308 -16.42 6.36 -5.84
CA ALA A 308 -16.39 6.02 -4.43
C ALA A 308 -17.82 5.75 -3.92
N GLY A 309 -17.92 4.91 -2.88
CA GLY A 309 -19.16 4.64 -2.18
C GLY A 309 -19.68 5.89 -1.48
N ALA A 310 -20.57 6.63 -2.13
CA ALA A 310 -21.23 7.77 -1.54
C ALA A 310 -22.65 7.89 -2.08
N TRP A 311 -23.51 8.55 -1.30
CA TRP A 311 -24.85 8.86 -1.77
C TRP A 311 -24.76 9.79 -2.98
N ARG A 312 -25.52 9.47 -4.03
CA ARG A 312 -25.67 10.28 -5.23
C ARG A 312 -27.16 10.47 -5.49
N ALA A 313 -27.54 11.68 -5.86
CA ALA A 313 -28.91 11.96 -6.27
C ALA A 313 -29.27 11.14 -7.51
N SER A 314 -30.51 10.65 -7.58
CA SER A 314 -30.97 9.91 -8.75
C SER A 314 -31.00 10.82 -9.97
N SER A 315 -30.39 10.38 -11.07
CA SER A 315 -30.41 11.10 -12.36
C SER A 315 -31.66 10.80 -13.18
N MET A 316 -32.34 9.69 -12.90
CA MET A 316 -33.54 9.26 -13.60
C MET A 316 -34.47 8.52 -12.64
N THR A 317 -35.77 8.68 -12.84
CA THR A 317 -36.78 7.84 -12.19
C THR A 317 -37.28 6.88 -13.25
N LEU A 318 -37.04 5.59 -13.05
CA LEU A 318 -37.65 4.55 -13.86
C LEU A 318 -38.99 4.17 -13.24
N THR A 319 -40.02 4.16 -14.06
CA THR A 319 -41.38 3.75 -13.73
C THR A 319 -41.69 2.43 -14.43
N GLU A 320 -42.79 1.79 -14.06
CA GLU A 320 -43.21 0.52 -14.67
C GLU A 320 -43.44 0.64 -16.19
N THR A 321 -43.70 1.85 -16.70
CA THR A 321 -43.85 2.11 -18.14
C THR A 321 -42.53 2.15 -18.93
N ASP A 322 -41.39 2.23 -18.24
CA ASP A 322 -40.06 2.27 -18.86
C ASP A 322 -39.46 0.86 -19.05
N ILE A 323 -40.14 -0.16 -18.53
CA ILE A 323 -39.76 -1.57 -18.71
C ILE A 323 -40.47 -2.08 -19.96
N ASP A 324 -39.70 -2.40 -21.00
CA ASP A 324 -40.27 -3.02 -22.21
C ASP A 324 -40.82 -4.41 -21.85
N GLY A 325 -42.03 -4.70 -22.33
CA GLY A 325 -42.72 -5.97 -22.04
C GLY A 325 -41.92 -7.18 -22.50
N ALA A 326 -42.16 -8.34 -21.89
CA ALA A 326 -41.49 -9.59 -22.24
C ALA A 326 -41.51 -9.84 -23.77
N PRO A 327 -40.38 -10.28 -24.38
CA PRO A 327 -40.34 -10.53 -25.81
C PRO A 327 -41.40 -11.59 -26.18
N THR A 328 -42.33 -11.21 -27.07
CA THR A 328 -43.33 -12.10 -27.66
C THR A 328 -42.70 -13.08 -28.64
#